data_AF-A0A1Q5XWP4-F1
#
_entry.id   AF-A0A1Q5XWP4-F1
#
_cell.length_a   1.000
_cell.length_b   1.000
_cell.length_c   1.000
_cell.angle_alpha   90.00
_cell.angle_beta   90.00
_cell.angle_gamma   90.00
#
_symmetry.space_group_name_H-M   'P 1'
#
loop_
_entity.id
_entity.type
_entity.pdbx_description
1 polymer ?
#
loop_
_entity_poly.entity_id
_entity_poly.type
_entity_poly.pdbx_seq_one_letter_code
_entity_poly.pdbx_strand_id
1 'polypeptide(L)' 'MKHIRIPEDSPHFAIVETQSTQVHVHKELVAGEHHIHPASWNPLIYNFRHYFGLSAELGKSYRSEK' A
#
# COMPACT_ATOMS: atom_id res chain seq x y z
N MET A 1 -21.12 0.76 -16.00
CA MET A 1 -19.83 1.43 -15.71
C MET A 1 -18.73 0.49 -16.16
N LYS A 2 -17.73 0.93 -16.95
CA LYS A 2 -16.60 0.06 -17.32
C LYS A 2 -15.55 0.16 -16.21
N HIS A 3 -15.38 -0.90 -15.43
CA HIS A 3 -14.36 -1.02 -14.37
C HIS A 3 -12.94 -1.24 -14.92
N ILE A 4 -12.78 -1.23 -16.25
CA ILE A 4 -11.51 -1.38 -16.94
C ILE A 4 -11.39 -0.23 -17.94
N ARG A 5 -10.30 0.54 -17.84
CA ARG A 5 -9.95 1.64 -18.74
C ARG A 5 -8.60 1.34 -19.41
N ILE A 6 -8.58 1.36 -20.74
CA ILE A 6 -7.35 1.30 -21.54
C ILE A 6 -7.09 2.73 -22.05
N PRO A 7 -5.96 3.38 -21.71
CA PRO A 7 -5.62 4.69 -22.25
C PRO A 7 -5.39 4.63 -23.77
N GLU A 8 -5.87 5.63 -24.50
CA GLU A 8 -5.74 5.69 -25.97
C GLU A 8 -4.28 5.87 -26.42
N ASP A 9 -3.51 6.64 -25.65
CA ASP A 9 -2.10 6.95 -25.87
C ASP A 9 -1.14 5.87 -25.34
N SER A 10 -1.65 4.85 -24.65
CA SER A 10 -0.85 3.76 -24.09
C SER A 10 -1.65 2.45 -23.99
N PRO A 11 -1.91 1.78 -25.13
CA PRO A 11 -2.77 0.60 -25.19
C PRO A 11 -2.15 -0.67 -24.58
N HIS A 12 -0.91 -0.59 -24.09
CA HIS A 12 -0.16 -1.73 -23.55
C HIS A 12 -0.50 -2.08 -22.10
N PHE A 13 -1.29 -1.25 -21.41
CA PHE A 13 -1.76 -1.51 -20.05
C PHE A 13 -3.23 -1.11 -19.87
N ALA A 14 -3.85 -1.64 -18.82
CA ALA A 14 -5.20 -1.28 -18.41
C ALA A 14 -5.24 -0.86 -16.94
N ILE A 15 -6.12 0.06 -16.61
CA ILE A 15 -6.44 0.48 -15.24
C ILE A 15 -7.73 -0.24 -14.85
N VAL A 16 -7.63 -1.10 -13.83
CA VAL A 16 -8.76 -1.89 -13.31
C VAL A 16 -9.16 -1.33 -11.95
N GLU A 17 -10.41 -0.93 -11.81
CA GLU A 17 -11.00 -0.50 -10.54
C GLU A 17 -11.75 -1.67 -9.91
N THR A 18 -11.44 -1.95 -8.64
CA THR A 18 -12.07 -3.05 -7.89
C THR A 18 -12.23 -2.66 -6.43
N GLN A 19 -13.14 -3.37 -5.75
CA GLN A 19 -13.36 -3.20 -4.32
C GLN A 19 -12.57 -4.26 -3.55
N SER A 20 -11.77 -3.82 -2.58
CA SER A 20 -11.23 -4.73 -1.57
C SER A 20 -12.35 -5.13 -0.62
N THR A 21 -12.65 -6.43 -0.54
CA THR A 21 -13.71 -6.96 0.34
C THR A 21 -13.16 -7.39 1.69
N GLN A 22 -11.91 -7.84 1.73
CA GLN A 22 -11.26 -8.32 2.94
C GLN A 22 -9.74 -8.19 2.81
N VAL A 23 -9.09 -7.84 3.92
CA VAL A 23 -7.62 -7.82 4.04
C VAL A 23 -7.23 -8.80 5.14
N HIS A 24 -6.34 -9.73 4.81
CA HIS A 24 -5.79 -10.69 5.77
C HIS A 24 -4.38 -10.26 6.14
N VAL A 25 -4.09 -10.29 7.44
CA VAL A 25 -2.79 -9.89 7.99
C VAL A 25 -2.38 -10.89 9.07
N HIS A 26 -1.08 -11.19 9.14
CA HIS A 26 -0.55 -12.01 10.22
C HIS A 26 -0.77 -11.29 11.55
N LYS A 27 -1.22 -12.01 12.59
CA LYS A 27 -1.63 -11.40 13.87
C LYS A 27 -0.54 -10.52 14.50
N GLU A 28 0.72 -10.92 14.37
CA GLU A 28 1.87 -10.18 14.91
C GLU A 28 2.18 -8.86 14.17
N LEU A 29 1.62 -8.67 12.98
CA LEU A 29 1.78 -7.46 12.18
C LEU A 29 0.66 -6.45 12.44
N VAL A 30 -0.34 -6.78 13.26
CA VAL A 30 -1.46 -5.89 13.58
C VAL A 30 -1.02 -4.88 14.64
N ALA A 31 -1.22 -3.59 14.36
CA ALA A 31 -1.11 -2.50 15.31
C ALA A 31 -2.51 -2.00 15.69
N GLY A 32 -2.92 -2.19 16.94
CA GLY A 32 -4.27 -1.85 17.39
C GLY A 32 -5.34 -2.75 16.76
N GLU A 33 -6.47 -2.18 16.37
CA GLU A 33 -7.58 -2.96 15.80
C GLU A 33 -7.56 -3.03 14.26
N HIS A 34 -7.03 -1.99 13.60
CA HIS A 34 -7.25 -1.78 12.17
C HIS A 34 -6.00 -1.35 11.39
N HIS A 35 -4.83 -1.29 12.03
CA HIS A 35 -3.60 -0.86 11.38
C HIS A 35 -2.59 -2.00 11.27
N ILE A 36 -1.70 -1.90 10.28
CA ILE A 36 -0.54 -2.79 10.13
C ILE A 36 0.67 -2.05 10.70
N HIS A 37 1.45 -2.70 11.57
CA HIS A 37 2.68 -2.12 12.12
C HIS A 37 3.73 -1.96 11.00
N PRO A 38 4.06 -0.74 10.54
CA PRO A 38 4.84 -0.55 9.32
C PRO A 38 6.25 -1.13 9.42
N ALA A 39 6.89 -1.01 10.60
CA ALA A 39 8.24 -1.53 10.81
C ALA A 39 8.28 -3.07 10.86
N SER A 40 7.22 -3.72 11.35
CA SER A 40 7.15 -5.19 11.40
C SER A 40 6.80 -5.76 10.03
N TRP A 41 5.96 -5.06 9.27
CA TRP A 41 5.60 -5.45 7.91
C TRP A 41 6.72 -5.20 6.90
N ASN A 42 7.46 -4.09 7.06
CA ASN A 42 8.59 -3.67 6.22
C ASN A 42 8.38 -3.92 4.71
N PRO A 43 7.40 -3.24 4.07
CA PRO A 43 7.06 -3.45 2.68
C PRO A 43 8.23 -3.19 1.74
N LEU A 44 8.26 -3.95 0.64
CA LEU A 44 9.18 -3.74 -0.46
C LEU A 44 8.72 -2.57 -1.33
N ILE A 45 9.54 -1.53 -1.42
CA ILE A 45 9.29 -0.33 -2.22
C ILE A 45 10.09 -0.43 -3.51
N TYR A 46 9.40 -0.37 -4.65
CA TYR A 46 10.04 -0.29 -5.97
C TYR A 46 10.20 1.17 -6.38
N ASN A 47 11.45 1.64 -6.41
CA ASN A 47 11.77 3.02 -6.76
C ASN A 47 12.93 3.05 -7.75
N PHE A 48 12.76 3.74 -8.89
CA PHE A 48 13.74 3.83 -9.97
C PHE A 48 14.36 2.49 -10.42
N ARG A 49 13.56 1.41 -10.42
CA ARG A 49 14.03 0.04 -10.70
C ARG A 49 14.93 -0.60 -9.65
N HIS A 50 14.98 -0.03 -8.46
CA HIS A 50 15.62 -0.60 -7.29
C HIS A 50 14.59 -0.94 -6.22
N TYR A 51 14.95 -1.90 -5.38
CA TYR A 51 14.10 -2.38 -4.29
C TYR A 51 14.63 -1.89 -2.95
N PHE A 52 13.76 -1.30 -2.15
CA PHE A 52 14.07 -0.75 -0.84
C PHE A 52 13.11 -1.30 0.22
N GLY A 53 13.55 -1.35 1.48
CA GLY A 53 12.67 -1.50 2.63
C GLY A 53 12.40 -0.14 3.29
N LEU A 54 11.55 -0.14 4.31
CA LEU A 54 11.37 1.02 5.18
C LEU A 54 12.61 1.25 6.06
N SER A 55 12.88 2.53 6.34
CA SER A 55 13.80 2.96 7.39
C SER A 55 13.04 3.21 8.70
N ALA A 56 13.77 3.63 9.74
CA ALA A 56 13.16 4.17 10.94
C ALA A 56 12.22 5.35 10.62
N GLU A 57 11.14 5.47 11.39
CA GLU A 57 10.21 6.59 11.31
C GLU A 57 10.93 7.91 11.62
N LEU A 58 10.66 8.94 10.82
CA LEU A 58 11.30 10.26 10.97
C LEU A 58 10.43 11.29 11.69
N GLY A 59 9.14 11.00 11.89
CA GLY A 59 8.21 11.87 12.61
C GLY A 59 6.75 11.59 12.25
N LYS A 60 5.85 12.24 12.99
CA LYS A 60 4.40 12.11 12.83
C LYS A 60 3.72 13.47 12.70
N SER A 61 2.56 13.48 12.05
CA SER A 61 1.74 14.69 11.92
C SER A 61 0.86 14.90 13.16
N TYR A 62 0.28 16.10 13.32
CA TYR A 62 -0.68 16.36 14.41
C TYR A 62 -1.96 15.52 14.31
N ARG A 63 -2.26 14.95 13.14
CA ARG A 63 -3.44 14.10 12.88
C ARG A 63 -3.17 12.63 13.15
N SER A 64 -1.95 12.26 13.51
CA SER A 64 -1.59 10.88 13.81
C SER A 64 -2.23 10.46 15.14
N GLU A 65 -2.87 9.29 15.13
CA GLU A 65 -3.41 8.66 16.33
C GLU A 65 -2.27 8.35 17.32
N LYS A 66 -2.59 8.25 18.62
CA LYS A 66 -1.62 7.99 19.68
C LYS A 66 -1.23 6.52 19.77
#